data_AF-A0A969RVI3-F1
#
_entry.id   AF-A0A969RVI3-F1
#
_cell.length_a   1.000
_cell.length_b   1.000
_cell.length_c   1.000
_cell.angle_alpha   90.00
_cell.angle_beta   90.00
_cell.angle_gamma   90.00
#
_symmetry.space_group_name_H-M   'P 1'
#
loop_
_entity.id
_entity.type
_entity.pdbx_description
1 polymer ?
#
loop_
_entity_poly.entity_id
_entity_poly.type
_entity_poly.pdbx_seq_one_letter_code
_entity_poly.pdbx_strand_id
1 'polypeptide(L)'
;MTSSSASNSHYEPWYNRGRAFDSLGRYDEAIDCFDKALEYEPNASQVWASRGLTLFSLKRFEEAITSFDRTLALQSDDFHTWHFRGMALLSLKQYQDAITSFDKTVELYPGAFNTWHCRGTALDALGRYQEAIASYDKVIELKPDNYNTWYNRGVTLDALGRYQEAIASYDKVVELKADDYEASVDRKFSRKGVESG
;
A
#
# COMPACT_ATOMS: atom_id res chain seq x y z
N MET A 1 -26.67 -34.42 -5.30
CA MET A 1 -25.54 -33.63 -5.84
C MET A 1 -26.04 -32.88 -7.07
N THR A 2 -26.39 -31.60 -6.92
CA THR A 2 -26.48 -30.56 -7.98
C THR A 2 -27.20 -29.31 -7.43
N SER A 3 -26.50 -28.50 -6.63
CA SER A 3 -27.02 -27.18 -6.19
C SER A 3 -25.96 -26.08 -6.25
N SER A 4 -24.82 -26.31 -6.91
CA SER A 4 -23.65 -25.42 -6.86
C SER A 4 -23.44 -24.57 -8.11
N SER A 5 -24.24 -24.74 -9.17
CA SER A 5 -24.09 -23.99 -10.43
C SER A 5 -25.02 -22.78 -10.57
N ALA A 6 -26.04 -22.64 -9.72
CA ALA A 6 -26.98 -21.52 -9.79
C ALA A 6 -26.56 -20.31 -8.93
N SER A 7 -25.90 -20.52 -7.78
CA SER A 7 -25.44 -19.42 -6.91
C SER A 7 -24.32 -18.59 -7.54
N ASN A 8 -23.40 -19.25 -8.26
CA ASN A 8 -22.27 -18.60 -8.92
C ASN A 8 -22.68 -17.63 -10.03
N SER A 9 -23.84 -17.82 -10.66
CA SER A 9 -24.31 -17.01 -11.80
C SER A 9 -24.80 -15.61 -11.39
N HIS A 10 -25.31 -15.47 -10.16
CA HIS A 10 -26.03 -14.25 -9.78
C HIS A 10 -25.17 -13.16 -9.13
N TYR A 11 -24.01 -13.50 -8.55
CA TYR A 11 -23.13 -12.50 -7.93
C TYR A 11 -22.23 -11.77 -8.95
N GLU A 12 -21.83 -12.44 -10.03
CA GLU A 12 -20.89 -11.87 -11.03
C GLU A 12 -21.37 -10.56 -11.66
N PRO A 13 -22.66 -10.39 -12.06
CA PRO A 13 -23.13 -9.12 -12.60
C PRO A 13 -23.05 -7.97 -11.59
N TRP A 14 -23.37 -8.25 -10.32
CA TRP A 14 -23.26 -7.27 -9.23
C TRP A 14 -21.81 -6.90 -8.98
N TYR A 15 -20.92 -7.88 -8.93
CA TYR A 15 -19.49 -7.66 -8.77
C TYR A 15 -18.90 -6.81 -9.91
N ASN A 16 -19.19 -7.16 -11.16
CA ASN A 16 -18.70 -6.42 -12.33
C ASN A 16 -19.26 -4.99 -12.39
N ARG A 17 -20.53 -4.80 -12.00
CA ARG A 17 -21.14 -3.48 -11.90
C ARG A 17 -20.50 -2.64 -10.79
N GLY A 18 -20.20 -3.24 -9.64
CA GLY A 18 -19.48 -2.59 -8.55
C GLY A 18 -18.09 -2.12 -8.97
N ARG A 19 -17.32 -2.97 -9.67
CA ARG A 19 -16.02 -2.58 -10.24
C ARG A 19 -16.11 -1.43 -11.24
N ALA A 20 -17.18 -1.39 -12.04
CA ALA A 20 -17.41 -0.29 -12.97
C ALA A 20 -17.71 1.03 -12.24
N PHE A 21 -18.52 1.01 -11.18
CA PHE A 21 -18.75 2.18 -10.34
C PHE A 21 -17.47 2.65 -9.61
N ASP A 22 -16.69 1.71 -9.08
CA ASP A 22 -15.41 2.00 -8.42
C ASP A 22 -14.44 2.70 -9.38
N SER A 23 -14.33 2.21 -10.62
CA SER A 23 -13.51 2.82 -11.68
C SER A 23 -13.98 4.22 -12.08
N LEU A 24 -15.26 4.55 -11.84
CA LEU A 24 -15.85 5.88 -12.06
C LEU A 24 -15.73 6.79 -10.82
N GLY A 25 -15.14 6.31 -9.72
CA GLY A 25 -15.08 7.04 -8.44
C GLY A 25 -16.43 7.12 -7.70
N ARG A 26 -17.42 6.34 -8.12
CA ARG A 26 -18.76 6.24 -7.52
C ARG A 26 -18.74 5.17 -6.42
N TYR A 27 -18.04 5.48 -5.34
CA TYR A 27 -17.64 4.48 -4.35
C TYR A 27 -18.80 3.93 -3.53
N ASP A 28 -19.79 4.74 -3.17
CA ASP A 28 -20.95 4.25 -2.42
C ASP A 28 -21.79 3.28 -3.26
N GLU A 29 -22.03 3.59 -4.53
CA GLU A 29 -22.75 2.66 -5.44
C GLU A 29 -21.94 1.40 -5.74
N ALA A 30 -20.60 1.49 -5.73
CA ALA A 30 -19.73 0.33 -5.84
C ALA A 30 -19.91 -0.60 -4.62
N ILE A 31 -19.90 -0.03 -3.41
CA ILE A 31 -20.11 -0.78 -2.16
C ILE A 31 -21.48 -1.44 -2.14
N ASP A 32 -22.55 -0.74 -2.51
CA ASP A 32 -23.90 -1.32 -2.60
C ASP A 32 -23.93 -2.53 -3.55
N CYS A 33 -23.20 -2.45 -4.66
CA CYS A 33 -23.10 -3.56 -5.60
C CYS A 33 -22.30 -4.74 -5.05
N PHE A 34 -21.22 -4.47 -4.31
CA PHE A 34 -20.44 -5.52 -3.64
C PHE A 34 -21.23 -6.19 -2.52
N ASP A 35 -21.97 -5.43 -1.72
CA ASP A 35 -22.85 -5.97 -0.67
C ASP A 35 -23.91 -6.88 -1.28
N LYS A 36 -24.51 -6.48 -2.42
CA LYS A 36 -25.43 -7.36 -3.16
C LYS A 36 -24.76 -8.61 -3.71
N ALA A 37 -23.53 -8.53 -4.21
CA ALA A 37 -22.80 -9.71 -4.64
C ALA A 37 -22.54 -10.67 -3.46
N LEU A 38 -22.19 -10.14 -2.29
CA LEU A 38 -21.94 -10.93 -1.07
C LEU A 38 -23.21 -11.54 -0.45
N GLU A 39 -24.39 -10.97 -0.70
CA GLU A 39 -25.67 -11.63 -0.37
C GLU A 39 -25.85 -12.95 -1.13
N TYR A 40 -25.35 -13.05 -2.37
CA TYR A 40 -25.43 -14.27 -3.19
C TYR A 40 -24.27 -15.24 -2.95
N GLU A 41 -23.05 -14.72 -2.80
CA GLU A 41 -21.84 -15.52 -2.55
C GLU A 41 -21.00 -14.91 -1.41
N PRO A 42 -21.29 -15.25 -0.15
CA PRO A 42 -20.59 -14.70 1.02
C PRO A 42 -19.11 -15.05 1.10
N ASN A 43 -18.67 -16.10 0.40
CA ASN A 43 -17.29 -16.58 0.40
C ASN A 43 -16.48 -16.12 -0.82
N ALA A 44 -16.97 -15.14 -1.58
CA ALA A 44 -16.24 -14.54 -2.69
C ALA A 44 -15.14 -13.58 -2.17
N SER A 45 -13.94 -14.11 -1.93
CA SER A 45 -12.80 -13.35 -1.40
C SER A 45 -12.44 -12.12 -2.24
N GLN A 46 -12.57 -12.21 -3.56
CA GLN A 46 -12.31 -11.12 -4.52
C GLN A 46 -13.31 -9.96 -4.37
N VAL A 47 -14.55 -10.25 -3.96
CA VAL A 47 -15.58 -9.24 -3.73
C VAL A 47 -15.31 -8.52 -2.40
N TRP A 48 -14.96 -9.28 -1.35
CA TRP A 48 -14.50 -8.70 -0.08
C TRP A 48 -13.26 -7.81 -0.26
N ALA A 49 -12.30 -8.24 -1.08
CA ALA A 49 -11.08 -7.47 -1.35
C ALA A 49 -11.41 -6.16 -2.06
N SER A 50 -12.25 -6.22 -3.11
CA SER A 50 -12.68 -5.04 -3.85
C SER A 50 -13.46 -4.06 -2.97
N ARG A 51 -14.39 -4.57 -2.16
CA ARG A 51 -15.13 -3.77 -1.18
C ARG A 51 -14.18 -3.08 -0.19
N GLY A 52 -13.18 -3.81 0.32
CA GLY A 52 -12.17 -3.27 1.24
C GLY A 52 -11.34 -2.15 0.61
N LEU A 53 -10.91 -2.31 -0.65
CA LEU A 53 -10.18 -1.27 -1.39
C LEU A 53 -11.03 -0.02 -1.63
N THR A 54 -12.30 -0.19 -2.00
CA THR A 54 -13.23 0.94 -2.18
C THR A 54 -13.48 1.69 -0.87
N LEU A 55 -13.70 0.97 0.23
CA LEU A 55 -13.84 1.56 1.58
C LEU A 55 -12.56 2.29 2.01
N PHE A 56 -11.39 1.73 1.69
CA PHE A 56 -10.11 2.36 1.94
C PHE A 56 -9.97 3.69 1.17
N SER A 57 -10.37 3.74 -0.11
CA SER A 57 -10.42 4.97 -0.91
C SER A 57 -11.36 6.02 -0.32
N LEU A 58 -12.46 5.60 0.31
CA LEU A 58 -13.38 6.48 1.05
C LEU A 58 -12.88 6.86 2.47
N LYS A 59 -11.71 6.36 2.89
CA LYS A 59 -11.17 6.52 4.26
C LYS A 59 -12.05 5.92 5.36
N ARG A 60 -12.93 4.98 5.02
CA ARG A 60 -13.74 4.18 5.96
C ARG A 60 -12.90 3.00 6.46
N PHE A 61 -11.83 3.30 7.18
CA PHE A 61 -10.74 2.35 7.45
C PHE A 61 -11.19 1.14 8.28
N GLU A 62 -12.05 1.31 9.28
CA GLU A 62 -12.55 0.21 10.12
C GLU A 62 -13.36 -0.82 9.31
N GLU A 63 -14.20 -0.34 8.38
CA GLU A 63 -14.99 -1.20 7.49
C GLU A 63 -14.11 -1.84 6.40
N ALA A 64 -13.07 -1.13 5.94
CA ALA A 64 -12.07 -1.68 5.05
C ALA A 64 -11.33 -2.85 5.73
N ILE A 65 -10.87 -2.66 6.98
CA ILE A 65 -10.22 -3.72 7.78
C ILE A 65 -11.14 -4.93 7.93
N THR A 66 -12.43 -4.72 8.23
CA THR A 66 -13.40 -5.81 8.33
C THR A 66 -13.50 -6.60 7.02
N SER A 67 -13.48 -5.90 5.88
CA SER A 67 -13.54 -6.53 4.56
C SER A 67 -12.25 -7.28 4.24
N PHE A 68 -11.08 -6.71 4.56
CA PHE A 68 -9.79 -7.37 4.41
C PHE A 68 -9.64 -8.60 5.31
N ASP A 69 -10.11 -8.54 6.57
CA ASP A 69 -10.13 -9.68 7.48
C ASP A 69 -10.96 -10.84 6.91
N ARG A 70 -12.08 -10.53 6.24
CA ARG A 70 -12.88 -11.55 5.54
C ARG A 70 -12.15 -12.13 4.34
N THR A 71 -11.48 -11.31 3.53
CA THR A 71 -10.63 -11.81 2.44
C THR A 71 -9.54 -12.74 2.99
N LEU A 72 -8.82 -12.34 4.04
CA LEU A 72 -7.71 -13.12 4.61
C LEU A 72 -8.14 -14.40 5.32
N ALA A 73 -9.38 -14.45 5.84
CA ALA A 73 -9.96 -15.68 6.36
C ALA A 73 -10.27 -16.70 5.26
N LEU A 74 -10.53 -16.24 4.02
CA LEU A 74 -10.80 -17.08 2.86
C LEU A 74 -9.53 -17.40 2.05
N GLN A 75 -8.60 -16.45 1.96
CA GLN A 75 -7.33 -16.52 1.23
C GLN A 75 -6.23 -15.82 2.03
N SER A 76 -5.50 -16.59 2.83
CA SER A 76 -4.51 -16.07 3.77
C SER A 76 -3.17 -15.67 3.13
N ASP A 77 -2.94 -16.05 1.88
CA ASP A 77 -1.71 -15.84 1.11
C ASP A 77 -1.75 -14.60 0.19
N ASP A 78 -2.82 -13.81 0.24
CA ASP A 78 -2.91 -12.54 -0.49
C ASP A 78 -2.12 -11.43 0.21
N PHE A 79 -0.86 -11.27 -0.21
CA PHE A 79 0.02 -10.22 0.32
C PHE A 79 -0.49 -8.80 0.02
N HIS A 80 -1.26 -8.58 -1.05
CA HIS A 80 -1.83 -7.26 -1.34
C HIS A 80 -2.87 -6.90 -0.27
N THR A 81 -3.74 -7.84 0.10
CA THR A 81 -4.72 -7.61 1.15
C THR A 81 -4.07 -7.36 2.51
N TRP A 82 -3.03 -8.13 2.87
CA TRP A 82 -2.23 -7.84 4.08
C TRP A 82 -1.63 -6.43 4.07
N HIS A 83 -1.12 -5.97 2.93
CA HIS A 83 -0.56 -4.62 2.78
C HIS A 83 -1.63 -3.54 3.04
N PHE A 84 -2.78 -3.63 2.37
CA PHE A 84 -3.85 -2.63 2.51
C PHE A 84 -4.49 -2.64 3.90
N ARG A 85 -4.62 -3.81 4.52
CA ARG A 85 -4.99 -3.92 5.93
C ARG A 85 -4.01 -3.17 6.83
N GLY A 86 -2.71 -3.36 6.62
CA GLY A 86 -1.67 -2.64 7.34
C GLY A 86 -1.74 -1.12 7.13
N MET A 87 -1.99 -0.65 5.90
CA MET A 87 -2.17 0.78 5.62
C MET A 87 -3.41 1.37 6.32
N ALA A 88 -4.51 0.63 6.37
CA ALA A 88 -5.73 1.06 7.07
C ALA A 88 -5.48 1.19 8.58
N LEU A 89 -4.84 0.19 9.18
CA LEU A 89 -4.44 0.20 10.59
C LEU A 89 -3.45 1.34 10.90
N LEU A 90 -2.49 1.59 10.02
CA LEU A 90 -1.56 2.71 10.13
C LEU A 90 -2.30 4.06 10.12
N SER A 91 -3.31 4.20 9.26
CA SER A 91 -4.14 5.40 9.16
C SER A 91 -4.97 5.64 10.44
N LEU A 92 -5.37 4.55 11.11
CA LEU A 92 -6.01 4.57 12.43
C LEU A 92 -5.03 4.66 13.60
N LYS A 93 -3.72 4.78 13.34
CA LYS A 93 -2.65 4.80 14.35
C LYS A 93 -2.57 3.52 15.21
N GLN A 94 -3.13 2.43 14.71
CA GLN A 94 -3.00 1.09 15.31
C GLN A 94 -1.68 0.46 14.86
N TYR A 95 -0.57 1.07 15.30
CA TYR A 95 0.76 0.80 14.75
C TYR A 95 1.22 -0.64 14.92
N GLN A 96 0.92 -1.27 16.07
CA GLN A 96 1.37 -2.65 16.34
C GLN A 96 0.67 -3.66 15.42
N ASP A 97 -0.63 -3.50 15.19
CA ASP A 97 -1.40 -4.37 14.28
C ASP A 97 -1.05 -4.11 12.81
N ALA A 98 -0.73 -2.85 12.48
CA ALA A 98 -0.20 -2.48 11.17
C ALA A 98 1.12 -3.21 10.88
N ILE A 99 2.06 -3.21 11.85
CA ILE A 99 3.33 -3.93 11.76
C ILE A 99 3.09 -5.42 11.52
N THR A 100 2.18 -6.07 12.26
CA THR A 100 1.86 -7.49 12.04
C THR A 100 1.35 -7.77 10.62
N SER A 101 0.54 -6.87 10.07
CA SER A 101 0.02 -7.01 8.70
C SER A 101 1.13 -6.80 7.66
N PHE A 102 2.03 -5.85 7.89
CA PHE A 102 3.20 -5.63 7.04
C PHE A 102 4.22 -6.77 7.13
N ASP A 103 4.44 -7.35 8.32
CA ASP A 103 5.30 -8.53 8.52
C ASP A 103 4.79 -9.70 7.66
N LYS A 104 3.48 -9.95 7.67
CA LYS A 104 2.87 -10.99 6.81
C LYS A 104 3.06 -10.70 5.33
N THR A 105 2.94 -9.44 4.92
CA THR A 105 3.18 -9.04 3.53
C THR A 105 4.62 -9.32 3.09
N VAL A 106 5.62 -8.95 3.89
CA VAL A 106 7.04 -9.13 3.53
C VAL A 106 7.51 -10.58 3.69
N GLU A 107 6.85 -11.38 4.52
CA GLU A 107 7.03 -12.84 4.58
C GLU A 107 6.59 -13.50 3.27
N LEU A 108 5.41 -13.12 2.75
CA LEU A 108 4.86 -13.66 1.49
C LEU A 108 5.56 -13.09 0.25
N TYR A 109 5.90 -11.80 0.28
CA TYR A 109 6.55 -11.11 -0.84
C TYR A 109 7.61 -10.11 -0.33
N PRO A 110 8.87 -10.57 -0.15
CA PRO A 110 9.96 -9.74 0.36
C PRO A 110 10.31 -8.51 -0.49
N GLY A 111 9.92 -8.51 -1.78
CA GLY A 111 10.19 -7.42 -2.73
C GLY A 111 9.25 -6.20 -2.60
N ALA A 112 8.26 -6.22 -1.72
CA ALA A 112 7.35 -5.09 -1.53
C ALA A 112 8.02 -3.92 -0.77
N PHE A 113 8.82 -3.12 -1.48
CA PHE A 113 9.50 -1.97 -0.90
C PHE A 113 8.53 -0.94 -0.27
N ASN A 114 7.34 -0.74 -0.85
CA ASN A 114 6.31 0.13 -0.24
C ASN A 114 5.88 -0.37 1.15
N THR A 115 5.75 -1.69 1.32
CA THR A 115 5.41 -2.30 2.61
C THR A 115 6.53 -2.12 3.63
N TRP A 116 7.79 -2.35 3.24
CA TRP A 116 8.94 -2.09 4.10
C TRP A 116 8.99 -0.62 4.57
N HIS A 117 8.67 0.32 3.68
CA HIS A 117 8.57 1.74 4.03
C HIS A 117 7.47 1.98 5.08
N CYS A 118 6.24 1.50 4.83
CA CYS A 118 5.13 1.66 5.77
C CYS A 118 5.39 0.98 7.12
N ARG A 119 6.06 -0.17 7.12
CA ARG A 119 6.52 -0.87 8.32
C ARG A 119 7.50 -0.01 9.13
N GLY A 120 8.48 0.61 8.45
CA GLY A 120 9.41 1.56 9.06
C GLY A 120 8.67 2.73 9.72
N THR A 121 7.71 3.33 9.01
CA THR A 121 6.90 4.44 9.54
C THR A 121 6.08 4.04 10.76
N ALA A 122 5.50 2.84 10.78
CA ALA A 122 4.77 2.33 11.94
C ALA A 122 5.69 2.10 13.15
N LEU A 123 6.90 1.60 12.91
CA LEU A 123 7.91 1.36 13.95
C LEU A 123 8.45 2.67 14.53
N ASP A 124 8.70 3.69 13.69
CA ASP A 124 9.08 5.02 14.14
C ASP A 124 8.02 5.64 15.06
N ALA A 125 6.75 5.51 14.68
CA ALA A 125 5.64 6.03 15.48
C ALA A 125 5.54 5.36 16.87
N LEU A 126 6.09 4.14 17.02
CA LEU A 126 6.21 3.44 18.30
C LEU A 126 7.54 3.69 19.02
N GLY A 127 8.45 4.51 18.46
CA GLY A 127 9.79 4.73 19.00
C GLY A 127 10.75 3.55 18.81
N ARG A 128 10.39 2.56 18.00
CA ARG A 128 11.22 1.37 17.70
C ARG A 128 12.23 1.67 16.59
N TYR A 129 13.04 2.70 16.82
CA TYR A 129 13.88 3.34 15.80
C TYR A 129 14.86 2.39 15.11
N GLN A 130 15.49 1.47 15.84
CA GLN A 130 16.45 0.55 15.25
C GLN A 130 15.79 -0.42 14.24
N GLU A 131 14.57 -0.86 14.52
CA GLU A 131 13.80 -1.73 13.62
C GLU A 131 13.21 -0.96 12.44
N ALA A 132 12.86 0.32 12.66
CA ALA A 132 12.46 1.22 11.59
C ALA A 132 13.60 1.44 10.59
N ILE A 133 14.81 1.72 11.07
CA ILE A 133 16.03 1.85 10.26
C ILE A 133 16.25 0.57 9.43
N ALA A 134 16.15 -0.62 10.04
CA ALA A 134 16.30 -1.88 9.31
C ALA A 134 15.24 -2.05 8.19
N SER A 135 14.02 -1.56 8.42
CA SER A 135 12.96 -1.57 7.41
C SER A 135 13.27 -0.60 6.27
N TYR A 136 13.77 0.60 6.57
CA TYR A 136 14.20 1.57 5.56
C TYR A 136 15.43 1.11 4.78
N ASP A 137 16.39 0.45 5.42
CA ASP A 137 17.55 -0.15 4.77
C ASP A 137 17.11 -1.19 3.72
N LYS A 138 16.06 -1.98 4.00
CA LYS A 138 15.46 -2.89 3.01
C LYS A 138 14.84 -2.17 1.83
N VAL A 139 14.21 -1.02 2.05
CA VAL A 139 13.72 -0.20 0.93
C VAL A 139 14.87 0.36 0.10
N ILE A 140 15.96 0.80 0.72
CA ILE A 140 17.15 1.31 0.03
C ILE A 140 17.84 0.21 -0.80
N GLU A 141 17.91 -1.02 -0.28
CA GLU A 141 18.42 -2.19 -1.01
C GLU A 141 17.58 -2.47 -2.27
N LEU A 142 16.25 -2.42 -2.16
CA LEU A 142 15.33 -2.72 -3.26
C LEU A 142 15.15 -1.54 -4.24
N LYS A 143 15.21 -0.31 -3.73
CA LYS A 143 14.91 0.93 -4.44
C LYS A 143 15.78 2.08 -3.91
N PRO A 144 17.06 2.14 -4.34
CA PRO A 144 18.03 3.10 -3.81
C PRO A 144 17.75 4.56 -4.18
N ASP A 145 16.91 4.81 -5.20
CA ASP A 145 16.49 6.14 -5.65
C ASP A 145 15.29 6.71 -4.86
N ASN A 146 14.76 5.97 -3.88
CA ASN A 146 13.63 6.43 -3.06
C ASN A 146 14.09 7.47 -2.02
N TYR A 147 14.12 8.74 -2.43
CA TYR A 147 14.53 9.85 -1.56
C TYR A 147 13.65 10.00 -0.30
N ASN A 148 12.36 9.62 -0.35
CA ASN A 148 11.47 9.68 0.83
C ASN A 148 11.94 8.72 1.92
N THR A 149 12.39 7.53 1.55
CA THR A 149 12.96 6.56 2.50
C THR A 149 14.28 7.06 3.09
N TRP A 150 15.18 7.61 2.26
CA TRP A 150 16.43 8.20 2.75
C TRP A 150 16.16 9.31 3.77
N TYR A 151 15.18 10.17 3.48
CA TYR A 151 14.75 11.22 4.40
C TYR A 151 14.24 10.65 5.72
N ASN A 152 13.29 9.71 5.69
CA ASN A 152 12.74 9.11 6.91
C ASN A 152 13.81 8.39 7.73
N ARG A 153 14.71 7.64 7.08
CA ARG A 153 15.87 7.03 7.75
C ARG A 153 16.75 8.06 8.44
N GLY A 154 17.01 9.20 7.78
CA GLY A 154 17.77 10.31 8.36
C GLY A 154 17.09 10.88 9.62
N VAL A 155 15.77 11.10 9.56
CA VAL A 155 14.97 11.58 10.70
C VAL A 155 15.01 10.59 11.86
N THR A 156 14.87 9.30 11.59
CA THR A 156 14.95 8.24 12.62
C THR A 156 16.33 8.15 13.24
N LEU A 157 17.39 8.26 12.44
CA LEU A 157 18.78 8.24 12.94
C LEU A 157 19.08 9.45 13.81
N ASP A 158 18.57 10.63 13.44
CA ASP A 158 18.67 11.86 14.22
C ASP A 158 17.96 11.72 15.57
N ALA A 159 16.73 11.19 15.58
CA ALA A 159 15.99 10.88 16.80
C ALA A 159 16.71 9.87 17.72
N LEU A 160 17.52 8.98 17.15
CA LEU A 160 18.35 8.01 17.88
C LEU A 160 19.74 8.57 18.28
N GLY A 161 20.06 9.82 17.90
CA GLY A 161 21.35 10.47 18.18
C GLY A 161 22.51 10.03 17.28
N ARG A 162 22.23 9.30 16.18
CA ARG A 162 23.22 8.81 15.21
C ARG A 162 23.46 9.84 14.10
N TYR A 163 23.90 11.04 14.50
CA TYR A 163 23.95 12.22 13.63
C TYR A 163 24.79 12.04 12.36
N GLN A 164 25.93 11.35 12.42
CA GLN A 164 26.78 11.16 11.24
C GLN A 164 26.08 10.34 10.14
N GLU A 165 25.30 9.33 10.54
CA GLU A 165 24.55 8.50 9.60
C GLU A 165 23.27 9.18 9.12
N ALA A 166 22.68 10.04 9.96
CA ALA A 166 21.58 10.90 9.57
C ALA A 166 22.01 11.88 8.46
N ILE A 167 23.16 12.57 8.65
CA ILE A 167 23.75 13.45 7.63
C ILE A 167 23.96 12.70 6.32
N ALA A 168 24.59 11.52 6.35
CA ALA A 168 24.79 10.71 5.15
C ALA A 168 23.46 10.36 4.45
N SER A 169 22.39 10.13 5.21
CA SER A 169 21.07 9.85 4.64
C SER A 169 20.47 11.10 3.99
N TYR A 170 20.63 12.28 4.61
CA TYR A 170 20.17 13.55 4.04
C TYR A 170 20.99 13.96 2.81
N ASP A 171 22.29 13.72 2.78
CA ASP A 171 23.14 13.97 1.62
C ASP A 171 22.64 13.19 0.39
N LYS A 172 22.26 11.91 0.58
CA LYS A 172 21.62 11.12 -0.49
C LYS A 172 20.32 11.73 -0.99
N VAL A 173 19.51 12.35 -0.13
CA VAL A 173 18.29 13.06 -0.55
C VAL A 173 18.61 14.25 -1.44
N VAL A 174 19.63 15.03 -1.06
CA VAL A 174 20.07 16.22 -1.83
C VAL A 174 20.60 15.80 -3.19
N GLU A 175 21.45 14.77 -3.23
CA GLU A 175 22.01 14.20 -4.47
C GLU A 175 20.89 13.73 -5.41
N LEU A 176 19.99 12.86 -4.95
CA LEU A 176 18.91 12.31 -5.78
C LEU A 176 17.97 13.39 -6.34
N LYS A 177 17.68 14.45 -5.56
CA LYS A 177 16.84 15.56 -6.02
C LYS A 177 17.55 16.47 -7.03
N ALA A 178 18.87 16.63 -6.90
CA ALA A 178 19.66 17.38 -7.87
C ALA A 178 19.68 16.64 -9.22
N ASP A 179 19.93 15.33 -9.20
CA ASP A 179 19.91 14.49 -10.41
C ASP A 179 18.54 14.50 -11.12
N ASP A 180 17.45 14.41 -10.36
CA ASP A 180 16.08 14.51 -10.90
C ASP A 180 15.82 15.87 -11.57
N TYR A 181 16.31 16.95 -10.97
CA TYR A 181 16.19 18.29 -11.52
C TYR A 181 16.97 18.42 -12.84
N GLU A 182 18.24 18.01 -12.87
CA GLU A 182 19.09 18.05 -14.06
C GLU A 182 18.51 17.19 -15.20
N ALA A 183 18.10 15.95 -14.91
CA ALA A 183 17.46 15.08 -15.89
C ALA A 183 16.15 15.67 -16.46
N SER A 184 15.39 16.42 -15.66
CA SER A 184 14.16 17.09 -16.12
C SER A 184 14.45 18.26 -17.07
N VAL A 185 15.57 18.95 -16.85
CA VAL A 185 16.03 20.09 -17.66
C VAL A 185 16.52 19.59 -19.01
N ASP A 186 17.34 18.53 -19.04
CA ASP A 186 17.88 17.94 -20.26
C ASP A 186 16.78 17.36 -21.18
N ARG A 187 15.74 16.72 -20.62
CA ARG A 187 14.59 16.25 -21.41
C ARG A 187 13.81 17.40 -22.05
N LYS A 188 13.69 18.55 -21.37
CA LYS A 188 13.00 19.73 -21.92
C LYS A 188 13.80 20.39 -23.05
N PHE A 189 15.12 20.46 -22.92
CA PHE A 189 15.98 20.97 -23.99
C PHE A 189 16.03 20.01 -25.19
N SER A 190 16.09 18.70 -24.95
CA SER A 190 16.09 17.69 -26.01
C SER A 190 14.79 17.66 -26.82
N ARG A 191 13.62 17.86 -26.19
CA ARG A 191 12.33 17.92 -26.91
C ARG A 191 12.18 19.17 -27.79
N LYS A 192 12.70 20.33 -27.36
CA LYS A 192 12.64 21.56 -28.15
C LYS A 192 13.54 21.56 -29.39
N GLY A 193 14.58 20.72 -29.43
CA GLY A 193 15.47 20.59 -30.59
C GLY A 193 14.91 19.72 -31.73
N VAL A 194 13.86 18.93 -31.49
CA VAL A 194 13.27 18.00 -32.48
C VAL A 194 12.08 18.63 -33.22
N GLU A 195 11.46 19.67 -32.68
CA GLU A 195 10.31 20.38 -33.29
C GLU A 195 10.72 21.53 -34.24
N SER A 196 12.03 21.76 -34.42
CA SER A 196 12.56 22.88 -35.21
C SER A 196 13.37 22.46 -36.45
N GLY A 197 13.17 21.25 -36.96
CA GLY A 197 13.85 20.70 -38.16
C GLY A 197 12.91 20.41 -39.31
#